data_AF-A0A497DX57-F1
#
_entry.id   AF-A0A497DX57-F1
#
_cell.length_a   1.000
_cell.length_b   1.000
_cell.length_c   1.000
_cell.angle_alpha   90.00
_cell.angle_beta   90.00
_cell.angle_gamma   90.00
#
_symmetry.space_group_name_H-M   'P 1'
#
loop_
_entity.id
_entity.type
_entity.pdbx_description
1 polymer ?
#
loop_
_entity_poly.entity_id
_entity_poly.type
_entity_poly.pdbx_seq_one_letter_code
_entity_poly.pdbx_strand_id
1 'polypeptide(L)'
;MRCHQAKKKIIPYLYQALSPQEKASLEKHLSECKRCQAEFKISQQIYEAVNFDKPTPPLPEIDWEKNWASIVGRLPLRQKVKTVRSFQPRWVYGLGVVLVIFLLGLGLGYFWLAKSPAVTPSSGLDPQGVRIALKNYLEEIKPILIDWENSPLQGSGQETVTVNKKLLQSLLIQNHLLREIVGETSPEVISLLDDLDLILREMANQSASRPANRQLIKSFLQEKDILFKLEILSQL
;
A
#
# COMPACT_ATOMS: atom_id res chain seq x y z
N MET A 1 -18.61 25.07 31.90
CA MET A 1 -17.97 24.00 31.08
C MET A 1 -17.11 23.12 31.98
N ARG A 2 -16.92 21.83 31.66
CA ARG A 2 -15.99 20.94 32.40
C ARG A 2 -14.55 21.06 31.87
N CYS A 3 -13.54 20.85 32.71
CA CYS A 3 -12.12 20.98 32.34
C CYS A 3 -11.72 20.15 31.11
N HIS A 4 -12.25 18.92 30.98
CA HIS A 4 -11.98 18.07 29.81
C HIS A 4 -12.47 18.67 28.48
N GLN A 5 -13.63 19.31 28.51
CA GLN A 5 -14.18 19.99 27.33
C GLN A 5 -13.37 21.24 27.00
N ALA A 6 -12.94 21.98 28.03
CA ALA A 6 -12.10 23.16 27.85
C ALA A 6 -10.77 22.79 27.17
N LYS A 7 -10.11 21.74 27.66
CA LYS A 7 -8.83 21.25 27.12
C LYS A 7 -8.92 20.90 25.63
N LYS A 8 -10.00 20.22 25.22
CA LYS A 8 -10.24 19.88 23.80
C LYS A 8 -10.44 21.11 22.92
N LYS A 9 -10.90 22.23 23.49
CA LYS A 9 -11.22 23.47 22.77
C LYS A 9 -10.05 24.46 22.73
N ILE A 10 -8.98 24.26 23.51
CA ILE A 10 -7.79 25.14 23.50
C ILE A 10 -7.13 25.22 22.12
N ILE A 11 -6.87 24.08 21.47
CA ILE A 11 -6.21 24.09 20.16
C ILE A 11 -7.11 24.71 19.07
N PRO A 12 -8.39 24.31 18.91
CA PRO A 12 -9.29 24.98 17.99
C PRO A 12 -9.44 26.49 18.23
N TYR A 13 -9.35 26.95 19.48
CA TYR A 13 -9.37 28.39 19.80
C TYR A 13 -8.17 29.13 19.19
N LEU A 14 -6.95 28.58 19.31
CA LEU A 14 -5.72 29.19 18.78
C LEU A 14 -5.77 29.32 17.25
N TYR A 15 -6.37 28.34 16.56
CA TYR A 15 -6.59 28.38 15.11
C TYR A 15 -7.85 29.15 14.69
N GLN A 16 -8.51 29.86 15.60
CA GLN A 16 -9.76 30.61 15.35
C GLN A 16 -10.89 29.75 14.76
N ALA A 17 -10.91 28.44 15.04
CA ALA A 17 -11.84 27.46 14.49
C ALA A 17 -13.05 27.18 15.40
N LEU A 18 -13.25 27.95 16.48
CA LEU A 18 -14.40 27.83 17.38
C LEU A 18 -15.53 28.78 16.98
N SER A 19 -16.77 28.34 17.17
CA SER A 19 -17.93 29.24 17.05
C SER A 19 -17.92 30.33 18.14
N PRO A 20 -18.56 31.49 17.93
CA PRO A 20 -18.57 32.59 18.90
C PRO A 20 -19.08 32.20 20.29
N GLN A 21 -20.09 31.32 20.35
CA GLN A 21 -20.66 30.83 21.60
C GLN A 21 -19.66 29.93 22.36
N GLU A 22 -18.93 29.08 21.64
CA GLU A 22 -17.93 28.19 22.23
C GLU A 22 -16.70 28.96 22.69
N LYS A 23 -16.32 29.99 21.94
CA LYS A 23 -15.26 30.92 22.32
C LYS A 23 -15.56 31.58 23.66
N ALA A 24 -16.74 32.18 23.81
CA ALA A 24 -17.16 32.84 25.05
C ALA A 24 -17.22 31.85 26.24
N SER A 25 -17.71 30.63 26.00
CA SER A 25 -17.76 29.57 27.03
C SER A 25 -16.36 29.13 27.48
N LEU A 26 -15.40 29.05 26.54
CA LEU A 26 -14.01 28.74 26.84
C LEU A 26 -13.32 29.86 27.60
N GLU A 27 -13.46 31.11 27.16
CA GLU A 27 -12.87 32.28 27.83
C GLU A 27 -13.38 32.42 29.26
N LYS A 28 -14.68 32.23 29.49
CA LYS A 28 -15.25 32.19 30.85
C LYS A 28 -14.64 31.07 31.71
N HIS A 29 -14.42 29.88 31.14
CA HIS A 29 -13.80 28.80 31.91
C HIS A 29 -12.32 29.06 32.19
N LEU A 30 -11.59 29.69 31.27
CA LEU A 30 -10.18 30.04 31.44
C LEU A 30 -9.98 31.12 32.51
N SER A 31 -10.95 32.02 32.73
CA SER A 31 -10.91 33.00 33.82
C SER A 31 -11.19 32.38 35.18
N GLU A 32 -12.05 31.35 35.24
CA GLU A 32 -12.43 30.67 36.48
C GLU A 32 -11.44 29.55 36.90
N CYS A 33 -10.79 28.87 35.94
CA CYS A 33 -9.98 27.67 36.21
C CYS A 33 -8.48 27.89 35.95
N LYS A 34 -7.71 28.05 37.05
CA LYS A 34 -6.23 28.23 37.00
C LYS A 34 -5.50 27.10 36.25
N ARG A 35 -5.97 25.85 36.36
CA ARG A 35 -5.35 24.69 35.71
C ARG A 35 -5.48 24.77 34.18
N CYS A 36 -6.68 25.06 33.68
CA CYS A 36 -6.91 25.21 32.24
C CYS A 36 -6.21 26.46 31.69
N GLN A 37 -6.10 27.54 32.48
CA GLN A 37 -5.32 28.71 32.11
C GLN A 37 -3.82 28.39 31.93
N ALA A 38 -3.24 27.56 32.81
CA ALA A 38 -1.85 27.13 32.67
C ALA A 38 -1.63 26.29 31.40
N GLU A 39 -2.53 25.34 31.12
CA GLU A 39 -2.48 24.55 29.88
C GLU A 39 -2.62 25.43 28.63
N PHE A 40 -3.52 26.42 28.65
CA PHE A 40 -3.70 27.38 27.56
C PHE A 40 -2.42 28.17 27.27
N LYS A 41 -1.75 28.69 28.32
CA LYS A 41 -0.48 29.42 28.16
C LYS A 41 0.61 28.56 27.51
N ILE A 42 0.73 27.29 27.90
CA ILE A 42 1.69 26.36 27.29
C ILE A 42 1.37 26.17 25.80
N SER A 43 0.10 25.90 25.47
CA SER A 43 -0.31 25.73 24.07
C SER A 43 -0.08 27.00 23.24
N GLN A 44 -0.32 28.18 23.81
CA GLN A 44 -0.05 29.45 23.15
C GLN A 44 1.43 29.66 22.86
N GLN A 45 2.33 29.37 23.81
CA GLN A 45 3.78 29.47 23.61
C GLN A 45 4.26 28.55 22.46
N ILE A 46 3.75 27.32 22.41
CA ILE A 46 4.06 26.38 21.33
C ILE A 46 3.56 26.92 19.99
N TYR A 47 2.33 27.45 19.96
CA TYR A 47 1.74 28.04 18.74
C TYR A 47 2.57 29.22 18.22
N GLU A 48 2.99 30.14 19.10
CA GLU A 48 3.82 31.29 18.74
C GLU A 48 5.24 30.89 18.27
N ALA A 49 5.80 29.82 18.83
CA ALA A 49 7.10 29.28 18.43
C ALA A 49 7.06 28.67 17.02
N VAL A 50 5.96 28.00 16.68
CA VAL A 50 5.76 27.32 15.39
C VAL A 50 5.15 28.26 14.34
N ASN A 51 4.72 29.46 14.73
CA ASN A 51 3.92 30.35 13.89
C ASN A 51 4.51 30.52 12.48
N PHE A 52 3.80 29.94 11.51
CA PHE A 52 4.16 29.90 10.08
C PHE A 52 3.96 31.25 9.38
N ASP A 53 3.26 32.19 10.02
CA ASP A 53 3.01 33.53 9.49
C ASP A 53 4.23 34.46 9.60
N LYS A 54 5.30 34.02 10.29
CA LYS A 54 6.57 34.77 10.27
C LYS A 54 7.11 34.74 8.83
N PRO A 55 7.47 35.90 8.26
CA PRO A 55 8.11 35.95 6.95
C PRO A 55 9.28 34.98 6.96
N THR A 56 9.18 33.92 6.17
CA THR A 56 10.30 32.99 6.01
C THR A 56 11.43 33.82 5.41
N PRO A 57 12.63 33.86 6.03
CA PRO A 57 13.74 34.58 5.44
C PRO A 57 13.96 34.04 4.02
N PRO A 58 14.33 34.90 3.05
CA PRO A 58 14.56 34.45 1.69
C PRO A 58 15.53 33.27 1.74
N LEU A 59 15.11 32.14 1.17
CA LEU A 59 15.96 30.96 1.09
C LEU A 59 17.25 31.38 0.37
N PRO A 60 18.43 31.03 0.91
CA PRO A 60 19.67 31.26 0.17
C PRO A 60 19.58 30.54 -1.18
N GLU A 61 20.31 31.02 -2.18
CA GLU A 61 20.40 30.33 -3.47
C GLU A 61 20.92 28.90 -3.24
N ILE A 62 20.03 27.91 -3.37
CA ILE A 62 20.34 26.50 -3.21
C ILE A 62 20.94 26.02 -4.54
N ASP A 63 22.23 25.72 -4.51
CA ASP A 63 22.88 24.97 -5.58
C ASP A 63 22.43 23.50 -5.50
N TRP A 64 21.39 23.19 -6.28
CA TRP A 64 20.82 21.84 -6.35
C TRP A 64 21.84 20.82 -6.86
N GLU A 65 22.70 21.21 -7.80
CA GLU A 65 23.68 20.32 -8.42
C GLU A 65 24.74 19.89 -7.38
N LYS A 66 25.26 20.85 -6.62
CA LYS A 66 26.24 20.58 -5.56
C LYS A 66 25.66 19.73 -4.43
N ASN A 67 24.43 20.01 -4.00
CA ASN A 67 23.77 19.23 -2.94
C ASN A 67 23.46 17.80 -3.41
N TRP A 68 22.96 17.65 -4.64
CA TRP A 68 22.67 16.34 -5.22
C TRP A 68 23.92 15.49 -5.37
N ALA A 69 25.02 16.06 -5.87
CA ALA A 69 26.31 15.38 -5.98
C ALA A 69 26.83 14.90 -4.61
N SER A 70 26.67 15.70 -3.55
CA SER A 70 27.05 15.30 -2.18
C SER A 70 26.19 14.16 -1.62
N ILE A 71 24.92 14.05 -2.04
CA ILE A 71 24.02 12.98 -1.60
C ILE A 71 24.39 11.69 -2.34
N VAL A 72 24.51 11.74 -3.67
CA VAL A 72 24.86 10.58 -4.50
C VAL A 72 26.21 9.99 -4.09
N GLY A 73 27.20 10.83 -3.79
CA GLY A 73 28.53 10.39 -3.34
C GLY A 73 28.53 9.65 -1.99
N ARG A 74 27.49 9.80 -1.17
CA ARG A 74 27.35 9.14 0.14
C ARG A 74 26.46 7.90 0.10
N LEU A 75 25.81 7.64 -1.04
CA LEU A 75 25.04 6.41 -1.18
C LEU A 75 26.00 5.23 -1.30
N PRO A 76 25.79 4.15 -0.52
CA PRO A 76 26.55 2.92 -0.71
C PRO A 76 26.16 2.34 -2.06
N LEU A 77 26.92 2.69 -3.11
CA LEU A 77 26.84 2.02 -4.40
C LEU A 77 27.08 0.54 -4.13
N ARG A 78 26.01 -0.24 -4.30
CA ARG A 78 25.91 -1.70 -4.09
C ARG A 78 27.27 -2.35 -4.36
N GLN A 79 28.03 -2.61 -3.29
CA GLN A 79 29.37 -3.17 -3.43
C GLN A 79 29.23 -4.49 -4.17
N LYS A 80 29.85 -4.59 -5.34
CA LYS A 80 29.96 -5.85 -6.08
C LYS A 80 30.66 -6.84 -5.17
N VAL A 81 29.88 -7.75 -4.58
CA VAL A 81 30.39 -8.84 -3.75
C VAL A 81 31.36 -9.62 -4.62
N LYS A 82 32.66 -9.54 -4.31
CA LYS A 82 33.67 -10.39 -4.94
C LYS A 82 33.38 -11.82 -4.49
N THR A 83 32.83 -12.62 -5.40
CA THR A 83 32.61 -14.05 -5.20
C THR A 83 33.95 -14.75 -5.06
N VAL A 84 34.39 -14.96 -3.82
CA VAL A 84 35.56 -15.78 -3.52
C VAL A 84 35.14 -17.24 -3.67
N ARG A 85 35.44 -17.83 -4.83
CA ARG A 85 35.19 -19.24 -5.12
C ARG A 85 36.29 -20.09 -4.49
N SER A 86 36.11 -20.48 -3.23
CA SER A 86 36.86 -21.58 -2.61
C SER A 86 36.00 -22.84 -2.64
N PHE A 87 36.10 -23.58 -3.74
CA PHE A 87 35.41 -24.86 -3.93
C PHE A 87 36.29 -25.98 -3.35
N GLN A 88 36.16 -26.28 -2.05
CA GLN A 88 36.77 -27.48 -1.47
C GLN A 88 35.77 -28.65 -1.52
N PRO A 89 36.06 -29.74 -2.26
CA PRO A 89 35.11 -30.82 -2.50
C PRO A 89 35.15 -31.84 -1.36
N ARG A 90 34.78 -31.44 -0.14
CA ARG A 90 34.58 -32.39 0.97
C ARG A 90 33.21 -33.09 0.90
N TRP A 91 32.31 -32.62 0.02
CA TRP A 91 30.97 -33.17 -0.23
C TRP A 91 30.94 -34.44 -1.09
N VAL A 92 32.06 -34.81 -1.74
CA VAL A 92 32.09 -35.95 -2.68
C VAL A 92 31.81 -37.28 -1.96
N TYR A 93 32.16 -37.39 -0.67
CA TYR A 93 31.83 -38.57 0.14
C TYR A 93 30.37 -38.59 0.64
N GLY A 94 29.73 -37.42 0.76
CA GLY A 94 28.30 -37.34 1.10
C GLY A 94 27.39 -37.68 -0.08
N LEU A 95 27.78 -37.29 -1.30
CA LEU A 95 27.05 -37.56 -2.52
C LEU A 95 26.99 -39.06 -2.87
N GLY A 96 28.05 -39.82 -2.60
CA GLY A 96 28.06 -41.27 -2.85
C GLY A 96 27.03 -42.03 -2.02
N VAL A 97 26.92 -41.71 -0.73
CA VAL A 97 25.95 -42.36 0.18
C VAL A 97 24.52 -41.97 -0.17
N VAL A 98 24.27 -40.69 -0.47
CA VAL A 98 22.94 -40.22 -0.90
C VAL A 98 22.54 -40.87 -2.22
N LEU A 99 23.45 -41.03 -3.17
CA LEU A 99 23.15 -41.63 -4.47
C LEU A 99 22.84 -43.13 -4.35
N VAL A 100 23.52 -43.86 -3.48
CA VAL A 100 23.20 -45.28 -3.18
C VAL A 100 21.84 -45.41 -2.51
N ILE A 101 21.52 -44.57 -1.51
CA ILE A 101 20.21 -44.56 -0.85
C ILE A 101 19.12 -44.14 -1.84
N PHE A 102 19.39 -43.17 -2.70
CA PHE A 102 18.47 -42.70 -3.74
C PHE A 102 18.20 -43.79 -4.79
N LEU A 103 19.21 -44.53 -5.24
CA LEU A 103 19.04 -45.65 -6.17
C LEU A 103 18.32 -46.83 -5.53
N LEU A 104 18.57 -47.13 -4.26
CA LEU A 104 17.82 -48.13 -3.49
C LEU A 104 16.34 -47.71 -3.33
N GLY A 105 16.10 -46.45 -2.97
CA GLY A 105 14.76 -45.88 -2.87
C GLY A 105 14.03 -45.84 -4.21
N LEU A 106 14.73 -45.54 -5.32
CA LEU A 106 14.20 -45.61 -6.68
C LEU A 106 13.87 -47.05 -7.08
N GLY A 107 14.72 -48.03 -6.75
CA GLY A 107 14.45 -49.44 -7.05
C GLY A 107 13.23 -49.98 -6.30
N LEU A 108 13.14 -49.69 -4.99
CA LEU A 108 11.99 -50.02 -4.15
C LEU A 108 10.73 -49.27 -4.60
N GLY A 109 10.87 -47.99 -4.96
CA GLY A 109 9.79 -47.14 -5.46
C GLY A 109 9.26 -47.58 -6.82
N TYR A 110 10.11 -47.93 -7.78
CA TYR A 110 9.73 -48.40 -9.11
C TYR A 110 8.99 -49.74 -9.03
N PHE A 111 9.42 -50.64 -8.13
CA PHE A 111 8.75 -51.91 -7.88
C PHE A 111 7.35 -51.74 -7.28
N TRP A 112 7.13 -50.69 -6.49
CA TRP A 112 5.82 -50.35 -5.90
C TRP A 112 4.93 -49.53 -6.86
N LEU A 113 5.50 -48.59 -7.62
CA LEU A 113 4.80 -47.77 -8.62
C LEU A 113 4.41 -48.53 -9.89
N ALA A 114 5.14 -49.60 -10.26
CA ALA A 114 4.73 -50.48 -11.35
C ALA A 114 3.36 -51.16 -11.09
N LYS A 115 2.85 -51.08 -9.85
CA LYS A 115 1.57 -51.65 -9.43
C LYS A 115 0.50 -50.59 -9.11
N SER A 116 0.71 -49.30 -9.39
CA SER A 116 -0.30 -48.26 -9.15
C SER A 116 -0.26 -47.17 -10.23
N PRO A 117 -1.41 -46.77 -10.80
CA PRO A 117 -1.46 -45.72 -11.80
C PRO A 117 -0.97 -44.39 -11.19
N ALA A 118 -0.01 -43.77 -11.86
CA ALA A 118 0.70 -42.59 -11.39
C ALA A 118 -0.21 -41.35 -11.29
N VAL A 119 -0.22 -40.72 -10.12
CA VAL A 119 -0.59 -39.32 -9.96
C VAL A 119 0.69 -38.57 -9.63
N THR A 120 1.21 -37.82 -10.61
CA THR A 120 2.36 -36.92 -10.46
C THR A 120 1.90 -35.60 -9.83
N PRO A 121 2.41 -35.19 -8.65
CA PRO A 121 2.26 -33.82 -8.18
C PRO A 121 3.36 -32.93 -8.79
N SER A 122 2.99 -32.00 -9.67
CA SER A 122 3.87 -30.93 -10.16
C SER A 122 3.92 -29.79 -9.14
N SER A 123 5.08 -29.60 -8.50
CA SER A 123 5.37 -28.44 -7.64
C SER A 123 6.10 -27.31 -8.38
N GLY A 124 5.95 -27.23 -9.70
CA GLY A 124 6.25 -26.03 -10.48
C GLY A 124 4.95 -25.29 -10.74
N LEU A 125 4.92 -23.98 -10.47
CA LEU A 125 3.79 -23.11 -10.87
C LEU A 125 3.63 -23.24 -12.39
N ASP A 126 2.62 -23.99 -12.80
CA ASP A 126 2.22 -24.12 -14.18
C ASP A 126 1.86 -22.72 -14.73
N PRO A 127 2.46 -22.26 -15.85
CA PRO A 127 2.07 -21.02 -16.51
C PRO A 127 0.56 -20.93 -16.76
N GLN A 128 -0.13 -22.06 -16.92
CA GLN A 128 -1.59 -22.08 -17.04
C GLN A 128 -2.28 -21.75 -15.70
N GLY A 129 -1.75 -22.23 -14.58
CA GLY A 129 -2.25 -21.91 -13.24
C GLY A 129 -2.16 -20.41 -12.93
N VAL A 130 -1.07 -19.76 -13.35
CA VAL A 130 -0.90 -18.30 -13.20
C VAL A 130 -1.93 -17.54 -14.03
N ARG A 131 -2.20 -17.96 -15.28
CA ARG A 131 -3.24 -17.34 -16.11
C ARG A 131 -4.63 -17.49 -15.53
N ILE A 132 -4.97 -18.68 -15.01
CA ILE A 132 -6.25 -18.93 -14.35
C ILE A 132 -6.40 -18.05 -13.09
N ALA A 133 -5.35 -17.95 -12.28
CA ALA A 133 -5.35 -17.10 -11.08
C ALA A 133 -5.50 -15.61 -11.44
N LEU A 134 -4.79 -15.14 -12.46
CA LEU A 134 -4.91 -13.78 -12.96
C LEU A 134 -6.34 -13.52 -13.45
N LYS A 135 -6.88 -14.39 -14.32
CA LYS A 135 -8.24 -14.26 -14.84
C LYS A 135 -9.29 -14.19 -13.73
N ASN A 136 -9.21 -15.10 -12.75
CA ASN A 136 -10.15 -15.10 -11.63
C ASN A 136 -10.08 -13.80 -10.82
N TYR A 137 -8.87 -13.28 -10.60
CA TYR A 137 -8.68 -11.98 -9.93
C TYR A 137 -9.24 -10.80 -10.75
N LEU A 138 -9.04 -10.79 -12.07
CA LEU A 138 -9.60 -9.74 -12.95
C LEU A 138 -11.14 -9.78 -12.99
N GLU A 139 -11.74 -10.97 -12.96
CA GLU A 139 -13.20 -11.15 -12.86
C GLU A 139 -13.75 -10.69 -11.51
N GLU A 140 -13.00 -10.91 -10.41
CA GLU A 140 -13.41 -10.48 -9.06
C GLU A 140 -13.35 -8.96 -8.89
N ILE A 141 -12.38 -8.28 -9.52
CA ILE A 141 -12.19 -6.82 -9.38
C ILE A 141 -13.10 -6.00 -10.30
N LYS A 142 -13.45 -6.52 -11.49
CA LYS A 142 -14.31 -5.85 -12.49
C LYS A 142 -15.63 -5.30 -11.91
N PRO A 143 -16.47 -6.09 -11.19
CA PRO A 143 -17.73 -5.58 -10.67
C PRO A 143 -17.54 -4.47 -9.63
N ILE A 144 -16.44 -4.50 -8.87
CA ILE A 144 -16.14 -3.51 -7.83
C ILE A 144 -15.76 -2.16 -8.46
N LEU A 145 -14.98 -2.18 -9.54
CA LEU A 145 -14.66 -0.96 -10.29
C LEU A 145 -15.92 -0.35 -10.93
N ILE A 146 -16.79 -1.19 -11.50
CA ILE A 146 -18.05 -0.74 -12.11
C ILE A 146 -18.98 -0.11 -11.07
N ASP A 147 -19.14 -0.74 -9.91
CA ASP A 147 -19.96 -0.22 -8.81
C ASP A 147 -19.39 1.09 -8.25
N TRP A 148 -18.07 1.19 -8.16
CA TRP A 148 -17.39 2.41 -7.73
C TRP A 148 -17.49 3.55 -8.76
N GLU A 149 -17.42 3.26 -10.07
CA GLU A 149 -17.61 4.24 -11.13
C GLU A 149 -19.05 4.78 -11.16
N ASN A 150 -20.04 3.90 -10.98
CA ASN A 150 -21.46 4.25 -10.98
C ASN A 150 -21.97 4.81 -9.65
N SER A 151 -21.15 4.80 -8.60
CA SER A 151 -21.53 5.36 -7.30
C SER A 151 -21.71 6.90 -7.35
N PRO A 152 -22.83 7.43 -6.82
CA PRO A 152 -23.11 8.86 -6.82
C PRO A 152 -22.11 9.64 -5.94
N LEU A 153 -21.68 10.81 -6.42
CA LEU A 153 -20.60 11.60 -5.81
C LEU A 153 -21.03 12.38 -4.56
N GLN A 154 -22.32 12.70 -4.38
CA GLN A 154 -22.90 13.28 -3.16
C GLN A 154 -24.42 13.42 -3.29
N GLY A 155 -25.19 13.12 -2.23
CA GLY A 155 -26.49 13.77 -2.01
C GLY A 155 -27.77 12.93 -2.08
N SER A 156 -27.84 11.73 -1.51
CA SER A 156 -29.11 11.24 -0.96
C SER A 156 -28.84 10.39 0.28
N GLY A 157 -29.69 10.47 1.29
CA GLY A 157 -29.56 9.75 2.56
C GLY A 157 -29.80 8.25 2.45
N GLN A 158 -29.26 7.61 1.41
CA GLN A 158 -29.30 6.17 1.20
C GLN A 158 -27.86 5.64 1.20
N GLU A 159 -27.66 4.62 2.03
CA GLU A 159 -26.45 3.85 2.30
C GLU A 159 -25.32 4.08 1.28
N THR A 160 -24.30 4.82 1.71
CA THR A 160 -23.02 4.81 1.04
C THR A 160 -22.60 3.35 0.89
N VAL A 161 -22.41 2.88 -0.35
CA VAL A 161 -21.80 1.59 -0.64
C VAL A 161 -20.51 1.51 0.18
N THR A 162 -20.57 0.81 1.30
CA THR A 162 -19.44 0.63 2.20
C THR A 162 -18.61 -0.46 1.57
N VAL A 163 -17.80 -0.08 0.58
CA VAL A 163 -16.86 -1.00 -0.02
C VAL A 163 -16.05 -1.62 1.12
N ASN A 164 -16.21 -2.92 1.31
CA ASN A 164 -15.77 -3.59 2.54
C ASN A 164 -14.26 -3.49 2.63
N LYS A 165 -13.75 -2.77 3.63
CA LYS A 165 -12.31 -2.54 3.82
C LYS A 165 -11.51 -3.85 3.86
N LYS A 166 -12.10 -4.94 4.36
CA LYS A 166 -11.46 -6.26 4.37
C LYS A 166 -11.32 -6.85 2.96
N LEU A 167 -12.31 -6.64 2.11
CA LEU A 167 -12.31 -7.10 0.72
C LEU A 167 -11.24 -6.34 -0.10
N LEU A 168 -11.10 -5.03 0.11
CA LEU A 168 -10.04 -4.26 -0.56
C LEU A 168 -8.64 -4.70 -0.10
N GLN A 169 -8.48 -5.00 1.19
CA GLN A 169 -7.23 -5.52 1.71
C GLN A 169 -6.88 -6.89 1.11
N SER A 170 -7.85 -7.79 0.92
CA SER A 170 -7.59 -9.08 0.27
C SER A 170 -7.21 -8.91 -1.20
N LEU A 171 -7.87 -8.00 -1.93
CA LEU A 171 -7.53 -7.71 -3.33
C LEU A 171 -6.12 -7.11 -3.48
N LEU A 172 -5.71 -6.21 -2.58
CA LEU A 172 -4.35 -5.66 -2.58
C LEU A 172 -3.28 -6.74 -2.35
N ILE A 173 -3.55 -7.68 -1.45
CA ILE A 173 -2.64 -8.81 -1.19
C ILE A 173 -2.56 -9.72 -2.43
N GLN A 174 -3.70 -10.07 -3.03
CA GLN A 174 -3.74 -10.88 -4.25
C GLN A 174 -3.01 -10.20 -5.42
N ASN A 175 -3.18 -8.90 -5.60
CA ASN A 175 -2.48 -8.11 -6.61
C ASN A 175 -0.95 -8.19 -6.43
N HIS A 176 -0.46 -7.98 -5.20
CA HIS A 176 0.97 -8.05 -4.91
C HIS A 176 1.54 -9.46 -5.17
N LEU A 177 0.81 -10.51 -4.79
CA LEU A 177 1.21 -11.89 -5.06
C LEU A 177 1.24 -12.20 -6.56
N LEU A 178 0.22 -11.76 -7.31
CA LEU A 178 0.17 -11.93 -8.77
C LEU A 178 1.34 -11.20 -9.45
N ARG A 179 1.70 -10.01 -8.98
CA ARG A 179 2.86 -9.27 -9.49
C ARG A 179 4.16 -10.04 -9.27
N GLU A 180 4.37 -10.61 -8.09
CA GLU A 180 5.57 -11.40 -7.78
C GLU A 180 5.64 -12.68 -8.62
N ILE A 181 4.48 -13.31 -8.87
CA ILE A 181 4.38 -14.55 -9.65
C ILE A 181 4.57 -14.28 -11.16
N VAL A 182 4.00 -13.19 -11.68
CA VAL A 182 4.14 -12.81 -13.09
C VAL A 182 5.56 -12.32 -13.40
N GLY A 183 6.24 -11.68 -12.43
CA GLY A 183 7.60 -11.17 -12.60
C GLY A 183 7.73 -10.26 -13.83
N GLU A 184 8.88 -10.25 -14.51
CA GLU A 184 9.10 -9.48 -15.75
C GLU A 184 8.52 -10.16 -17.02
N THR A 185 7.76 -11.25 -16.86
CA THR A 185 7.35 -12.12 -17.98
C THR A 185 6.38 -11.43 -18.95
N SER A 186 5.57 -10.50 -18.48
CA SER A 186 4.62 -9.73 -19.31
C SER A 186 4.50 -8.28 -18.82
N PRO A 187 5.16 -7.31 -19.50
CA PRO A 187 5.16 -5.91 -19.06
C PRO A 187 3.75 -5.29 -19.04
N GLU A 188 2.86 -5.73 -19.93
CA GLU A 188 1.48 -5.27 -20.01
C GLU A 188 0.67 -5.66 -18.76
N VAL A 189 0.83 -6.90 -18.28
CA VAL A 189 0.13 -7.39 -17.07
C VAL A 189 0.66 -6.68 -15.82
N ILE A 190 1.96 -6.47 -15.73
CA ILE A 190 2.56 -5.71 -14.62
C ILE A 190 2.01 -4.28 -14.61
N SER A 191 1.94 -3.62 -15.77
CA SER A 191 1.40 -2.26 -15.85
C SER A 191 -0.06 -2.17 -15.39
N LEU A 192 -0.88 -3.17 -15.74
CA LEU A 192 -2.26 -3.25 -15.28
C LEU A 192 -2.32 -3.49 -13.77
N LEU A 193 -1.49 -4.40 -13.24
CA LEU A 193 -1.46 -4.69 -11.80
C LEU A 193 -1.02 -3.46 -11.00
N ASP A 194 -0.06 -2.69 -11.49
CA ASP A 194 0.38 -1.42 -10.88
C ASP A 194 -0.73 -0.35 -10.92
N ASP A 195 -1.44 -0.22 -12.06
CA ASP A 195 -2.61 0.67 -12.19
C ASP A 195 -3.72 0.27 -11.19
N LEU A 196 -3.96 -1.04 -11.02
CA LEU A 196 -4.94 -1.57 -10.06
C LEU A 196 -4.50 -1.39 -8.60
N ASP A 197 -3.21 -1.54 -8.27
CA ASP A 197 -2.68 -1.30 -6.92
C ASP A 197 -2.91 0.15 -6.50
N LEU A 198 -2.68 1.11 -7.41
CA LEU A 198 -2.94 2.53 -7.17
C LEU A 198 -4.42 2.79 -6.87
N ILE A 199 -5.33 2.26 -7.70
CA ILE A 199 -6.78 2.44 -7.53
C ILE A 199 -7.26 1.79 -6.23
N LEU A 200 -6.88 0.55 -5.96
CA LEU A 200 -7.30 -0.18 -4.77
C LEU A 200 -6.80 0.50 -3.48
N ARG A 201 -5.58 1.04 -3.47
CA ARG A 201 -5.06 1.81 -2.32
C ARG A 201 -5.84 3.08 -2.09
N GLU A 202 -6.15 3.82 -3.15
CA GLU A 202 -6.90 5.06 -3.02
C GLU A 202 -8.36 4.78 -2.61
N MET A 203 -8.99 3.73 -3.14
CA MET A 203 -10.30 3.26 -2.66
C MET A 203 -10.26 2.84 -1.19
N ALA A 204 -9.19 2.17 -0.74
CA ALA A 204 -9.02 1.74 0.66
C ALA A 204 -8.79 2.92 1.61
N ASN A 205 -8.26 4.03 1.09
CA ASN A 205 -7.93 5.24 1.84
C ASN A 205 -9.02 6.34 1.72
N GLN A 206 -10.10 6.09 0.97
CA GLN A 206 -11.28 6.96 0.91
C GLN A 206 -12.04 6.94 2.24
N SER A 207 -11.62 7.79 3.17
CA SER A 207 -12.50 8.27 4.23
C SER A 207 -13.55 9.21 3.63
N ALA A 208 -14.78 9.19 4.15
CA ALA A 208 -15.96 9.93 3.65
C ALA A 208 -15.82 11.47 3.57
N SER A 209 -14.62 12.03 3.73
CA SER A 209 -14.31 13.46 3.85
C SER A 209 -13.53 14.05 2.66
N ARG A 210 -13.26 13.30 1.58
CA ARG A 210 -12.46 13.80 0.43
C ARG A 210 -13.07 13.50 -0.95
N PRO A 211 -14.06 14.28 -1.41
CA PRO A 211 -14.68 14.11 -2.73
C PRO A 211 -13.74 14.41 -3.91
N ALA A 212 -12.71 15.26 -3.71
CA ALA A 212 -11.75 15.64 -4.77
C ALA A 212 -10.93 14.46 -5.31
N ASN A 213 -10.56 13.50 -4.45
CA ASN A 213 -9.78 12.32 -4.87
C ASN A 213 -10.61 11.35 -5.71
N ARG A 214 -11.94 11.31 -5.51
CA ARG A 214 -12.85 10.45 -6.28
C ARG A 214 -12.93 10.86 -7.75
N GLN A 215 -12.96 12.16 -8.03
CA GLN A 215 -13.06 12.66 -9.39
C GLN A 215 -11.76 12.41 -10.19
N LEU A 216 -10.61 12.53 -9.54
CA LEU A 216 -9.30 12.23 -10.13
C LEU A 216 -9.13 10.76 -10.53
N ILE A 217 -9.65 9.83 -9.73
CA ILE A 217 -9.61 8.40 -10.06
C ILE A 217 -10.60 8.07 -11.18
N LYS A 218 -11.79 8.70 -11.21
CA LYS A 218 -12.74 8.52 -12.33
C LYS A 218 -12.11 8.96 -13.65
N SER A 219 -11.44 10.12 -13.67
CA SER A 219 -10.70 10.55 -14.86
C SER A 219 -9.54 9.61 -15.20
N PHE A 220 -8.83 9.06 -14.20
CA PHE A 220 -7.74 8.11 -14.43
C PHE A 220 -8.22 6.77 -15.00
N LEU A 221 -9.34 6.22 -14.50
CA LEU A 221 -9.99 5.01 -15.02
C LEU A 221 -10.39 5.16 -16.48
N GLN A 222 -10.91 6.33 -16.85
CA GLN A 222 -11.33 6.66 -18.22
C GLN A 222 -10.12 6.93 -19.13
N GLU A 223 -9.10 7.66 -18.66
CA GLU A 223 -7.92 8.00 -19.47
C GLU A 223 -7.04 6.79 -19.77
N LYS A 224 -6.97 5.84 -18.84
CA LYS A 224 -6.12 4.64 -18.96
C LYS A 224 -6.86 3.43 -19.53
N ASP A 225 -8.14 3.56 -19.86
CA ASP A 225 -9.01 2.50 -20.40
C ASP A 225 -8.87 1.18 -19.60
N ILE A 226 -8.82 1.29 -18.27
CA ILE A 226 -8.47 0.16 -17.40
C ILE A 226 -9.52 -0.95 -17.51
N LEU A 227 -10.81 -0.58 -17.66
CA LEU A 227 -11.90 -1.54 -17.89
C LEU A 227 -11.73 -2.30 -19.22
N PHE A 228 -11.24 -1.65 -20.26
CA PHE A 228 -10.98 -2.29 -21.55
C PHE A 228 -9.76 -3.22 -21.50
N LYS A 229 -8.67 -2.79 -20.83
CA LYS A 229 -7.50 -3.65 -20.59
C LYS A 229 -7.84 -4.88 -19.75
N LEU A 230 -8.71 -4.71 -18.74
CA LEU A 230 -9.24 -5.81 -17.94
C LEU A 230 -9.99 -6.83 -18.81
N GLU A 231 -10.79 -6.38 -19.77
CA GLU A 231 -11.57 -7.23 -20.66
C GLU A 231 -10.71 -7.97 -21.69
N ILE A 232 -9.67 -7.33 -22.22
CA ILE A 232 -8.71 -7.99 -23.11
C ILE A 232 -7.96 -9.09 -22.35
N LEU A 233 -7.45 -8.75 -21.16
CA LEU A 233 -6.59 -9.66 -20.40
C LEU A 233 -7.36 -10.78 -19.67
N SER A 234 -8.67 -10.63 -19.43
CA SER A 234 -9.51 -11.73 -18.91
C SER A 234 -9.92 -12.76 -19.97
N GLN A 235 -9.79 -12.43 -21.26
CA GLN A 235 -10.07 -13.32 -22.39
C GLN A 235 -8.86 -14.16 -22.86
N LEU A 236 -7.65 -13.82 -22.40
CA LEU A 236 -6.38 -14.54 -22.66
C LEU A 236 -6.17 -15.78 -21.76
#